data_AF-A0A1Q5L7S8-F1
#
_entry.id   AF-A0A1Q5L7S8-F1
#
_cell.length_a   1.000
_cell.length_b   1.000
_cell.length_c   1.000
_cell.angle_alpha   90.00
_cell.angle_beta   90.00
_cell.angle_gamma   90.00
#
_symmetry.space_group_name_H-M   'P 1'
#
loop_
_entity.id
_entity.type
_entity.pdbx_description
1 polymer ?
#
loop_
_entity_poly.entity_id
_entity_poly.type
_entity_poly.pdbx_seq_one_letter_code
_entity_poly.pdbx_strand_id
1 'polypeptide(L)'
;MSGHDNDEPVFLRERGTRFVYNPRNPIGLALIVLTVVGVIAYMYHLHDSSQWSEGEFRDAVREAEQRLEAEPQRILGFSIGYEDLIQEAVEEADDAPEIPLVSVEEIDSTTFEAGTKDVGTSYCLTVSPPQPEPELMLDATVTLTVDVREGPC
;
A
#
# COMPACT_ATOMS: atom_id res chain seq x y z
N MET A 1 26.11 43.93 29.53
CA MET A 1 26.19 42.50 29.91
C MET A 1 24.83 41.89 29.58
N SER A 2 24.80 41.13 28.48
CA SER A 2 23.67 40.35 27.96
C SER A 2 23.24 39.28 28.96
N GLY A 3 22.03 38.76 29.03
CA GLY A 3 20.79 38.91 28.27
C GLY A 3 19.71 38.21 29.13
N HIS A 4 18.47 38.70 29.04
CA HIS A 4 17.35 38.31 29.90
C HIS A 4 17.13 36.78 29.98
N ASP A 5 17.04 36.29 31.21
CA ASP A 5 16.48 35.01 31.63
C ASP A 5 14.98 34.92 31.25
N ASN A 6 14.63 34.41 30.07
CA ASN A 6 13.25 34.10 29.71
C ASN A 6 13.09 32.74 28.99
N ASP A 7 14.13 31.90 28.96
CA ASP A 7 14.03 30.55 28.42
C ASP A 7 13.61 29.59 29.53
N GLU A 8 12.31 29.51 29.80
CA GLU A 8 11.73 28.44 30.60
C GLU A 8 12.24 27.09 30.03
N PRO A 9 12.87 26.19 30.79
CA PRO A 9 13.46 24.98 30.20
C PRO A 9 12.39 23.97 29.76
N VAL A 10 12.58 23.34 28.59
CA VAL A 10 11.65 22.32 28.03
C VAL A 10 11.54 21.09 28.94
N PHE A 11 12.64 20.73 29.59
CA PHE A 11 12.69 19.66 30.58
C PHE A 11 13.14 20.21 31.92
N LEU A 12 12.31 20.02 32.95
CA LEU A 12 12.63 20.30 34.33
C LEU A 12 13.39 19.12 34.93
N ARG A 13 14.43 19.39 35.69
CA ARG A 13 15.15 18.38 36.45
C ARG A 13 14.44 18.14 37.78
N GLU A 14 13.83 16.97 37.93
CA GLU A 14 13.27 16.53 39.21
C GLU A 14 14.37 15.81 40.01
N ARG A 15 14.41 16.00 41.35
CA ARG A 15 15.49 15.57 42.26
C ARG A 15 16.27 14.34 41.77
N GLY A 16 17.55 14.53 41.41
CA GLY A 16 18.42 13.47 40.89
C GLY A 16 18.77 13.66 39.41
N THR A 17 18.66 12.60 38.59
CA THR A 17 18.95 12.58 37.13
C THR A 17 17.68 12.51 36.26
N ARG A 18 16.49 12.58 36.87
CA ARG A 18 15.22 12.43 36.16
C ARG A 18 14.79 13.77 35.56
N PHE A 19 14.54 13.80 34.26
CA PHE A 19 14.00 14.95 33.54
C PHE A 19 12.51 14.73 33.29
N VAL A 20 11.70 15.76 33.58
CA VAL A 20 10.24 15.77 33.39
C VAL A 20 9.88 16.92 32.46
N TYR A 21 8.95 16.70 31.54
CA TYR A 21 8.51 17.73 30.60
C TYR A 21 7.89 18.94 31.34
N ASN A 22 8.25 20.15 30.94
CA ASN A 22 7.65 21.39 31.45
C ASN A 22 6.46 21.82 30.59
N PRO A 23 5.20 21.62 31.05
CA PRO A 23 4.04 22.03 30.28
C PRO A 23 3.91 23.56 30.15
N ARG A 24 4.68 24.34 30.91
CA ARG A 24 4.66 25.82 30.85
C ARG A 24 5.64 26.40 29.84
N ASN A 25 6.51 25.60 29.23
CA ASN A 25 7.38 26.07 28.17
C ASN A 25 6.57 26.25 26.86
N PRO A 26 6.41 27.48 26.33
CA PRO A 26 5.60 27.73 25.14
C PRO A 26 6.21 27.14 23.87
N ILE A 27 7.54 27.01 23.79
CA ILE A 27 8.27 26.41 22.66
C ILE A 27 8.05 24.89 22.64
N GLY A 28 8.17 24.23 23.80
CA GLY A 28 7.89 22.80 23.95
C GLY A 28 6.45 22.46 23.56
N LEU A 29 5.50 23.27 24.03
CA LEU A 29 4.08 23.13 23.66
C LEU A 29 3.87 23.35 22.17
N ALA A 30 4.47 24.40 21.59
CA ALA A 30 4.37 24.70 20.16
C ALA A 30 4.94 23.57 19.30
N LEU A 31 6.09 23.00 19.68
CA LEU A 31 6.68 21.87 18.97
C LEU A 31 5.80 20.62 19.05
N ILE A 32 5.22 20.32 20.22
CA ILE A 32 4.28 19.19 20.36
C ILE A 32 3.05 19.39 19.47
N VAL A 33 2.45 20.57 19.50
CA VAL A 33 1.29 20.89 18.66
C VAL A 33 1.64 20.81 17.17
N LEU A 34 2.77 21.38 16.76
CA LEU A 34 3.23 21.31 15.38
C LEU A 34 3.50 19.87 14.94
N THR A 35 4.10 19.06 15.82
CA THR A 35 4.34 17.64 15.53
C THR A 35 3.03 16.89 15.35
N VAL A 36 2.04 17.10 16.23
CA VAL A 36 0.73 16.45 16.12
C VAL A 36 0.01 16.87 14.84
N VAL A 37 -0.03 18.17 14.54
CA VAL A 37 -0.64 18.68 13.30
C VAL A 37 0.08 18.14 12.06
N GLY A 38 1.41 18.08 12.10
CA GLY A 38 2.22 17.53 11.01
C GLY A 38 1.94 16.05 10.77
N VAL A 39 1.84 15.25 11.84
CA VAL A 39 1.47 13.82 11.75
C VAL A 39 0.06 13.66 11.18
N ILE A 40 -0.92 14.44 11.66
CA ILE A 40 -2.29 14.38 11.15
C ILE A 40 -2.34 14.77 9.67
N ALA A 41 -1.70 15.88 9.29
CA ALA A 41 -1.65 16.33 7.91
C ALA A 41 -0.98 15.29 6.99
N TYR A 42 0.11 14.68 7.45
CA TYR A 42 0.79 13.62 6.73
C TYR A 42 -0.09 12.37 6.58
N MET A 43 -0.79 11.95 7.64
CA MET A 43 -1.74 10.84 7.57
C MET A 43 -2.90 11.11 6.60
N TYR A 44 -3.44 12.33 6.57
CA TYR A 44 -4.47 12.71 5.61
C TYR A 44 -3.96 12.67 4.17
N HIS A 45 -2.73 13.14 3.94
CA HIS A 45 -2.12 13.08 2.62
C HIS A 45 -1.95 11.64 2.12
N LEU A 46 -1.44 10.74 2.98
CA LEU A 46 -1.31 9.32 2.65
C LEU A 46 -2.65 8.64 2.35
N HIS A 47 -3.71 9.04 3.05
CA HIS A 47 -5.05 8.48 2.86
C HIS A 47 -5.70 8.98 1.56
N ASP A 48 -5.44 10.22 1.15
CA ASP A 48 -5.95 10.76 -0.12
C ASP A 48 -5.22 10.15 -1.31
N SER A 49 -3.91 9.95 -1.17
CA SER A 49 -3.04 9.37 -2.20
C SER A 49 -3.23 7.87 -2.42
N SER A 50 -4.03 7.18 -1.61
CA SER A 50 -4.27 5.73 -1.74
C SER A 50 -5.68 5.34 -2.17
N GLN A 51 -6.57 6.32 -2.32
CA GLN A 51 -7.98 6.05 -2.59
C GLN A 51 -8.21 5.64 -4.03
N TRP A 52 -8.94 4.55 -4.20
CA TRP A 52 -9.48 4.11 -5.47
C TRP A 52 -10.93 4.55 -5.65
N SER A 53 -11.29 5.11 -6.79
CA SER A 53 -12.69 5.14 -7.21
C SER A 53 -13.08 3.81 -7.87
N GLU A 54 -14.39 3.51 -7.88
CA GLU A 54 -14.92 2.30 -8.51
C GLU A 54 -14.58 2.23 -10.02
N GLY A 55 -14.56 3.39 -10.70
CA GLY A 55 -14.19 3.47 -12.11
C GLY A 55 -12.71 3.21 -12.34
N GLU A 56 -11.84 3.90 -11.60
CA GLU A 56 -10.38 3.73 -11.69
C GLU A 56 -9.97 2.29 -11.38
N PHE A 57 -10.54 1.68 -10.34
CA PHE A 57 -10.21 0.29 -10.01
C PHE A 57 -10.68 -0.69 -11.09
N ARG A 58 -11.87 -0.48 -11.66
CA ARG A 58 -12.38 -1.29 -12.78
C ARG A 58 -11.46 -1.21 -13.99
N ASP A 59 -11.03 -0.01 -14.34
CA ASP A 59 -10.20 0.23 -15.51
C ASP A 59 -8.78 -0.30 -15.27
N ALA A 60 -8.23 -0.15 -14.06
CA ALA A 60 -6.96 -0.73 -13.66
C ALA A 60 -6.94 -2.27 -13.73
N VAL A 61 -7.98 -2.95 -13.27
CA VAL A 61 -8.06 -4.43 -13.37
C VAL A 61 -8.11 -4.88 -14.84
N ARG A 62 -8.82 -4.15 -15.71
CA ARG A 62 -8.86 -4.45 -17.15
C ARG A 62 -7.55 -4.13 -17.87
N GLU A 63 -6.82 -3.14 -17.41
CA GLU A 63 -5.49 -2.83 -17.92
C GLU A 63 -4.49 -3.90 -17.49
N ALA A 64 -4.59 -4.35 -16.23
CA ALA A 64 -3.78 -5.45 -15.71
C ALA A 64 -3.96 -6.73 -16.53
N GLU A 65 -5.19 -7.09 -16.89
CA GLU A 65 -5.50 -8.18 -17.83
C GLU A 65 -4.71 -8.02 -19.14
N GLN A 66 -4.84 -6.86 -19.80
CA GLN A 66 -4.16 -6.60 -21.07
C GLN A 66 -2.63 -6.64 -20.95
N ARG A 67 -2.07 -6.13 -19.85
CA ARG A 67 -0.63 -6.10 -19.58
C ARG A 67 -0.09 -7.51 -19.33
N LEU A 68 -0.79 -8.31 -18.52
CA LEU A 68 -0.42 -9.70 -18.22
C LEU A 68 -0.46 -10.58 -19.47
N GLU A 69 -1.40 -10.34 -20.39
CA GLU A 69 -1.50 -11.06 -21.66
C GLU A 69 -0.52 -10.57 -22.74
N ALA A 70 -0.12 -9.31 -22.69
CA ALA A 70 0.73 -8.70 -23.72
C ALA A 70 2.15 -9.27 -23.75
N GLU A 71 2.70 -9.60 -22.59
CA GLU A 71 4.08 -10.08 -22.46
C GLU A 71 4.18 -11.38 -21.66
N PRO A 72 5.13 -12.27 -21.99
CA PRO A 72 5.40 -13.45 -21.17
C PRO A 72 5.88 -13.07 -19.78
N GLN A 73 5.20 -13.59 -18.76
CA GLN A 73 5.47 -13.31 -17.36
C GLN A 73 6.54 -14.25 -16.82
N ARG A 74 7.40 -13.72 -15.93
CA ARG A 74 8.44 -14.49 -15.26
C ARG A 74 7.99 -14.84 -13.85
N ILE A 75 7.72 -16.12 -13.63
CA ILE A 75 7.44 -16.65 -12.31
C ILE A 75 8.76 -17.08 -11.68
N LEU A 76 9.04 -16.55 -10.50
CA LEU A 76 10.18 -16.99 -9.68
C LEU A 76 9.62 -17.96 -8.64
N GLY A 77 9.88 -19.26 -8.83
CA GLY A 77 9.12 -20.36 -8.22
C GLY A 77 8.98 -20.37 -6.68
N PHE A 78 9.74 -19.56 -5.94
CA PHE A 78 9.57 -19.40 -4.48
C PHE A 78 9.24 -17.97 -4.02
N SER A 79 9.34 -16.96 -4.90
CA SER A 79 9.37 -15.55 -4.48
C SER A 79 8.36 -14.65 -5.19
N ILE A 80 7.88 -15.03 -6.38
CA ILE A 80 6.89 -14.24 -7.13
C ILE A 80 5.89 -15.21 -7.75
N GLY A 81 4.66 -15.20 -7.24
CA GLY A 81 3.53 -15.99 -7.72
C GLY A 81 2.62 -15.20 -8.67
N TYR A 82 1.49 -15.80 -9.05
CA TYR A 82 0.47 -15.08 -9.84
C TYR A 82 -0.22 -13.99 -9.03
N GLU A 83 -0.44 -14.19 -7.73
CA GLU A 83 -0.96 -13.14 -6.83
C GLU A 83 -0.13 -11.87 -6.91
N ASP A 84 1.19 -11.99 -6.78
CA ASP A 84 2.13 -10.85 -6.85
C ASP A 84 2.09 -10.18 -8.23
N LEU A 85 2.08 -10.96 -9.31
CA LEU A 85 2.04 -10.44 -10.68
C LEU A 85 0.73 -9.71 -10.98
N ILE A 86 -0.40 -10.26 -10.51
CA ILE A 86 -1.71 -9.61 -10.67
C ILE A 86 -1.75 -8.33 -9.84
N GLN A 87 -1.27 -8.37 -8.59
CA GLN A 87 -1.22 -7.20 -7.74
C GLN A 87 -0.36 -6.09 -8.37
N GLU A 88 0.86 -6.42 -8.80
CA GLU A 88 1.77 -5.48 -9.48
C GLU A 88 1.13 -4.90 -10.75
N ALA A 89 0.50 -5.73 -11.59
CA ALA A 89 -0.12 -5.26 -12.82
C ALA A 89 -1.29 -4.29 -12.60
N VAL A 90 -2.04 -4.44 -11.49
CA VAL A 90 -3.12 -3.52 -11.09
C VAL A 90 -2.55 -2.25 -10.45
N GLU A 91 -1.53 -2.38 -9.61
CA GLU A 91 -0.86 -1.24 -8.95
C GLU A 91 -0.10 -0.34 -9.95
N GLU A 92 0.40 -0.90 -11.06
CA GLU A 92 1.09 -0.16 -12.12
C GLU A 92 0.15 0.38 -13.22
N ALA A 93 -1.17 0.30 -13.05
CA ALA A 93 -2.10 0.87 -14.01
C ALA A 93 -1.95 2.40 -14.13
N ASP A 94 -2.19 2.96 -15.32
CA ASP A 94 -1.97 4.38 -15.59
C ASP A 94 -2.84 5.30 -14.68
N ASP A 95 -4.04 4.83 -14.34
CA ASP A 95 -5.01 5.54 -13.48
C ASP A 95 -4.91 5.12 -11.99
N ALA A 96 -3.85 4.41 -11.60
CA ALA A 96 -3.62 4.05 -10.20
C ALA A 96 -3.30 5.27 -9.33
N PRO A 97 -3.76 5.30 -8.07
CA PRO A 97 -3.40 6.36 -7.12
C PRO A 97 -1.90 6.27 -6.78
N GLU A 98 -1.33 7.34 -6.22
CA GLU A 98 0.12 7.43 -5.95
C GLU A 98 0.63 6.34 -4.99
N ILE A 99 -0.23 5.83 -4.11
CA ILE A 99 0.03 4.69 -3.23
C ILE A 99 -1.10 3.67 -3.40
N PRO A 100 -1.08 2.85 -4.45
CA PRO A 100 -2.16 1.90 -4.73
C PRO A 100 -2.17 0.83 -3.66
N LEU A 101 -3.29 0.72 -2.95
CA LEU A 101 -3.53 -0.34 -1.97
C LEU A 101 -4.56 -1.31 -2.53
N VAL A 102 -4.07 -2.41 -3.10
CA VAL A 102 -4.87 -3.50 -3.65
C VAL A 102 -4.59 -4.77 -2.85
N SER A 103 -5.59 -5.64 -2.73
CA SER A 103 -5.45 -6.99 -2.19
C SER A 103 -5.88 -7.98 -3.25
N VAL A 104 -5.03 -8.95 -3.55
CA VAL A 104 -5.35 -10.09 -4.40
C VAL A 104 -5.34 -11.34 -3.51
N GLU A 105 -6.40 -12.14 -3.55
CA GLU A 105 -6.50 -13.38 -2.78
C GLU A 105 -6.57 -14.57 -3.74
N GLU A 106 -5.70 -15.58 -3.55
CA GLU A 106 -5.77 -16.84 -4.28
C GLU A 106 -6.92 -17.71 -3.73
N ILE A 107 -7.89 -18.02 -4.60
CA ILE A 107 -8.99 -18.93 -4.29
C ILE A 107 -8.62 -20.36 -4.69
N ASP A 108 -8.02 -20.50 -5.88
CA ASP A 108 -7.42 -21.73 -6.40
C ASP A 108 -6.25 -21.41 -7.34
N SER A 109 -5.55 -22.42 -7.86
CA SER A 109 -4.34 -22.24 -8.69
C SER A 109 -4.54 -21.53 -10.04
N THR A 110 -5.80 -21.22 -10.39
CA THR A 110 -6.22 -20.49 -11.57
C THR A 110 -7.11 -19.29 -11.25
N THR A 111 -7.66 -19.18 -10.05
CA THR A 111 -8.71 -18.21 -9.72
C THR A 111 -8.26 -17.31 -8.59
N PHE A 112 -8.29 -15.99 -8.83
CA PHE A 112 -7.82 -14.96 -7.92
C PHE A 112 -8.91 -13.89 -7.76
N GLU A 113 -9.12 -13.40 -6.56
CA GLU A 113 -10.03 -12.30 -6.30
C GLU A 113 -9.24 -11.02 -6.01
N ALA A 114 -9.41 -9.99 -6.84
CA ALA A 114 -8.84 -8.67 -6.64
C ALA A 114 -9.86 -7.72 -6.00
N GLY A 115 -9.44 -7.01 -4.97
CA GLY A 115 -10.25 -6.02 -4.27
C GLY A 115 -9.41 -4.91 -3.67
N THR A 116 -10.08 -3.87 -3.18
CA THR A 116 -9.48 -2.79 -2.41
C THR A 116 -10.42 -2.38 -1.28
N LYS A 117 -9.91 -1.70 -0.25
CA LYS A 117 -10.72 -1.29 0.91
C LYS A 117 -11.66 -0.12 0.60
N ASP A 118 -11.37 0.63 -0.45
CA ASP A 118 -12.10 1.83 -0.82
C ASP A 118 -13.33 1.53 -1.69
N VAL A 119 -13.32 0.40 -2.40
CA VAL A 119 -14.36 -0.02 -3.35
C VAL A 119 -15.00 -1.31 -2.86
N GLY A 120 -16.34 -1.32 -2.74
CA GLY A 120 -17.09 -2.50 -2.26
C GLY A 120 -17.25 -3.62 -3.30
N THR A 121 -16.82 -3.39 -4.54
CA THR A 121 -16.87 -4.35 -5.65
C THR A 121 -15.50 -5.01 -5.81
N SER A 122 -15.47 -6.33 -5.73
CA SER A 122 -14.30 -7.14 -6.11
C SER A 122 -14.42 -7.66 -7.54
N TYR A 123 -13.30 -8.13 -8.08
CA TYR A 123 -13.20 -8.72 -9.40
C TYR A 123 -12.58 -10.11 -9.31
N CYS A 124 -13.21 -11.08 -9.95
CA CYS A 124 -12.71 -12.44 -10.06
C CYS A 124 -11.89 -12.58 -11.34
N LEU A 125 -10.62 -12.99 -11.22
CA LEU A 125 -9.69 -13.22 -12.32
C LEU A 125 -9.45 -14.72 -12.46
N THR A 126 -9.62 -15.25 -13.68
CA THR A 126 -9.25 -16.62 -14.02
C THR A 126 -8.05 -16.62 -14.96
N VAL A 127 -6.94 -17.22 -14.51
CA VAL A 127 -5.65 -17.26 -15.20
C VAL A 127 -5.39 -18.66 -15.77
N SER A 128 -4.93 -18.70 -17.02
CA SER A 128 -4.47 -19.91 -17.68
C SER A 128 -3.09 -19.68 -18.33
N PRO A 129 -2.12 -20.61 -18.22
CA PRO A 129 -2.17 -21.91 -17.55
C PRO A 129 -2.09 -21.83 -16.01
N PRO A 130 -2.51 -22.88 -15.27
CA PRO A 130 -2.45 -22.90 -13.80
C PRO A 130 -1.04 -22.65 -13.29
N GLN A 131 -0.95 -22.03 -12.10
CA GLN A 131 0.34 -21.75 -11.48
C GLN A 131 1.13 -23.07 -11.27
N PRO A 132 2.41 -23.12 -11.68
CA PRO A 132 3.24 -24.31 -11.48
C PRO A 132 3.47 -24.55 -9.99
N GLU A 133 3.54 -25.83 -9.59
CA GLU A 133 3.73 -26.21 -8.19
C GLU A 133 5.06 -25.63 -7.65
N PRO A 134 5.06 -25.00 -6.46
CA PRO A 134 6.24 -24.33 -5.89
C PRO A 134 7.40 -25.29 -5.61
N GLU A 135 7.13 -26.59 -5.53
CA GLU A 135 8.16 -27.63 -5.33
C GLU A 135 9.13 -27.76 -6.50
N LEU A 136 8.78 -27.24 -7.69
CA LEU A 136 9.62 -27.39 -8.87
C LEU A 136 10.85 -26.47 -8.87
N MET A 137 10.96 -25.44 -8.01
CA MET A 137 12.10 -24.48 -7.96
C MET A 137 12.61 -24.04 -9.36
N LEU A 138 11.72 -23.98 -10.35
CA LEU A 138 12.06 -23.64 -11.72
C LEU A 138 11.52 -22.26 -12.01
N ASP A 139 12.43 -21.36 -12.37
CA ASP A 139 12.05 -20.10 -13.01
C ASP A 139 11.33 -20.45 -14.31
N ALA A 140 10.10 -20.00 -14.45
CA ALA A 140 9.26 -20.29 -15.61
C ALA A 140 8.89 -18.98 -16.29
N THR A 141 8.97 -18.99 -17.63
CA THR A 141 8.36 -17.94 -18.44
C THR A 141 7.07 -18.50 -19.01
N VAL A 142 5.95 -17.89 -18.67
CA VAL A 142 4.62 -18.33 -19.09
C VAL A 142 3.92 -17.21 -19.86
N THR A 143 3.16 -17.58 -20.87
CA THR A 143 2.19 -16.66 -21.49
C THR A 143 0.87 -16.88 -20.80
N LEU A 144 0.32 -15.82 -20.21
CA LEU A 144 -0.94 -15.87 -19.48
C LEU A 144 -2.10 -15.52 -20.41
N THR A 145 -3.25 -16.11 -20.11
CA THR A 145 -4.57 -15.68 -20.57
C THR A 145 -5.39 -15.42 -19.32
N VAL A 146 -6.00 -14.25 -19.21
CA VAL A 146 -6.69 -13.77 -18.01
C VAL A 146 -8.11 -13.40 -18.38
N ASP A 147 -9.10 -14.01 -17.73
CA ASP A 147 -10.52 -13.63 -17.86
C ASP A 147 -10.94 -12.88 -16.59
N VAL A 148 -11.47 -11.67 -16.74
CA VAL A 148 -11.92 -10.84 -15.62
C VAL A 148 -13.43 -10.78 -15.56
N ARG A 149 -13.99 -11.05 -14.39
CA ARG A 149 -15.42 -10.96 -14.10
C ARG A 149 -15.67 -10.03 -12.92
N GLU A 150 -16.66 -9.16 -13.06
CA GLU A 150 -17.12 -8.30 -11.96
C GLU A 150 -17.87 -9.12 -10.90
N GLY A 151 -17.53 -8.92 -9.64
CA GLY A 151 -18.04 -9.65 -8.50
C GLY A 151 -17.02 -10.62 -7.89
N PRO A 152 -17.34 -11.17 -6.71
CA PRO A 152 -16.46 -12.12 -6.01
C PRO A 152 -16.35 -13.44 -6.76
N CYS A 153 -15.28 -14.16 -6.45
CA CYS A 153 -15.16 -15.58 -6.75
C CYS A 153 -15.94 -16.40 -5.69
#